data_AF-A0A1H4XMK8-F1
#
_entry.id   AF-A0A1H4XMK8-F1
#
_cell.length_a   1.000
_cell.length_b   1.000
_cell.length_c   1.000
_cell.angle_alpha   90.00
_cell.angle_beta   90.00
_cell.angle_gamma   90.00
#
_symmetry.space_group_name_H-M   'P 1'
#
loop_
_entity.id
_entity.type
_entity.pdbx_description
1 polymer ?
#
loop_
_entity_poly.entity_id
_entity_poly.type
_entity_poly.pdbx_seq_one_letter_code
_entity_poly.pdbx_strand_id
1 'polypeptide(L)' 'MILSEINAALTYLLNDNNESIIITDNDSVYAADVIFYLSQLFSSLKCDYRVHKITDQSYEVVLYQ' A
#
# COMPACT_ATOMS: atom_id res chain seq x y z
N MET A 1 -5.35 6.15 -13.25
CA MET A 1 -5.16 7.10 -12.13
C MET A 1 -4.86 6.30 -10.87
N ILE A 2 -3.71 5.61 -10.84
CA ILE A 2 -3.30 4.73 -9.72
C ILE A 2 -1.95 5.19 -9.16
N LEU A 3 -1.13 5.84 -10.00
CA LEU A 3 0.21 6.33 -9.64
C LEU A 3 0.19 7.37 -8.49
N SER A 4 -0.84 8.22 -8.42
CA SER A 4 -1.01 9.21 -7.35
C SER A 4 -1.23 8.54 -5.99
N GLU A 5 -2.06 7.50 -5.95
CA GLU A 5 -2.35 6.74 -4.73
C GLU A 5 -1.11 5.98 -4.24
N ILE A 6 -0.37 5.38 -5.17
CA ILE A 6 0.92 4.72 -4.85
C ILE A 6 1.91 5.75 -4.29
N ASN A 7 2.04 6.92 -4.91
CA ASN A 7 2.95 7.96 -4.42
C ASN A 7 2.58 8.45 -3.02
N ALA A 8 1.28 8.64 -2.74
CA ALA A 8 0.82 9.02 -1.41
C ALA A 8 1.13 7.94 -0.37
N ALA A 9 0.79 6.68 -0.68
CA ALA A 9 1.08 5.51 0.15
C ALA A 9 2.57 5.38 0.52
N LEU A 10 3.45 5.54 -0.47
CA LEU A 10 4.90 5.50 -0.25
C LEU A 10 5.40 6.69 0.55
N THR A 11 4.84 7.89 0.31
CA THR A 11 5.18 9.09 1.07
C THR A 11 4.88 8.88 2.56
N TYR A 12 3.72 8.30 2.89
CA TYR A 12 3.36 7.98 4.28
C TYR A 12 4.31 6.96 4.90
N LEU A 13 4.67 5.90 4.19
CA LEU A 13 5.61 4.88 4.70
C LEU A 13 7.02 5.44 4.91
N LEU A 14 7.50 6.29 4.00
CA LEU A 14 8.90 6.74 3.99
C LEU A 14 9.13 7.99 4.86
N ASN A 15 8.20 8.95 4.88
CA ASN A 15 8.42 10.23 5.56
C ASN A 15 7.96 10.22 7.01
N ASP A 16 6.84 9.53 7.32
CA ASP A 16 6.29 9.51 8.67
C ASP A 16 6.89 8.38 9.52
N ASN A 17 7.87 7.63 8.98
CA ASN A 17 8.43 6.42 9.59
C ASN A 17 7.33 5.41 10.00
N ASN A 18 6.20 5.46 9.30
CA ASN A 18 5.10 4.56 9.55
C ASN A 18 5.43 3.19 8.94
N GLU A 19 5.28 2.15 9.74
CA GLU A 19 5.44 0.78 9.28
C GLU A 19 4.16 0.24 8.62
N SER A 20 3.04 0.98 8.68
CA SER A 20 1.76 0.54 8.13
C SER A 20 1.03 1.65 7.39
N ILE A 21 0.27 1.26 6.36
CA ILE A 21 -0.68 2.12 5.65
C ILE A 21 -2.00 1.38 5.43
N ILE A 22 -3.09 2.14 5.45
CA ILE A 22 -4.42 1.65 5.12
C ILE A 22 -4.78 2.13 3.72
N ILE A 23 -5.13 1.18 2.85
CA ILE A 23 -5.56 1.42 1.48
C ILE A 23 -7.02 1.02 1.39
N THR A 24 -7.86 1.96 0.95
CA THR A 24 -9.31 1.75 0.82
C THR A 24 -9.73 1.98 -0.62
N ASP A 25 -10.68 1.16 -1.09
CA ASP A 25 -11.34 1.35 -2.37
C ASP A 25 -11.94 2.75 -2.46
N ASN A 26 -11.88 3.34 -3.65
CA ASN A 26 -12.64 4.54 -3.98
C ASN A 26 -13.34 4.37 -5.34
N ASP A 27 -14.13 5.35 -5.75
CA ASP A 27 -14.94 5.30 -6.98
C ASP A 27 -14.13 5.09 -8.28
N SER A 28 -12.80 5.26 -8.23
CA SER A 28 -11.91 5.23 -9.40
C SER A 28 -10.73 4.26 -9.28
N VAL A 29 -10.45 3.74 -8.08
CA VAL A 29 -9.26 2.97 -7.76
C VAL A 29 -9.63 1.89 -6.75
N TYR A 30 -9.38 0.63 -7.13
CA TYR A 30 -9.50 -0.49 -6.20
C TYR A 30 -8.22 -0.64 -5.38
N ALA A 31 -8.36 -0.88 -4.08
CA ALA A 31 -7.27 -1.13 -3.16
C ALA A 31 -6.42 -2.32 -3.62
N ALA A 32 -7.05 -3.35 -4.20
CA ALA A 32 -6.35 -4.51 -4.77
C ALA A 32 -5.34 -4.11 -5.85
N ASP A 33 -5.68 -3.13 -6.71
CA ASP A 33 -4.77 -2.65 -7.75
C ASP A 33 -3.57 -1.92 -7.13
N VAL A 34 -3.83 -1.02 -6.17
CA VAL A 34 -2.76 -0.29 -5.46
C VAL A 34 -1.81 -1.26 -4.76
N ILE A 35 -2.35 -2.27 -4.06
CA ILE A 35 -1.56 -3.32 -3.39
C ILE A 35 -0.75 -4.12 -4.40
N PHE A 36 -1.32 -4.48 -5.54
CA PHE A 36 -0.60 -5.18 -6.60
C PHE A 36 0.62 -4.38 -7.06
N TYR A 37 0.49 -3.08 -7.32
CA TYR A 37 1.64 -2.27 -7.70
C TYR A 37 2.66 -2.08 -6.58
N LEU A 38 2.20 -1.88 -5.33
CA LEU A 38 3.09 -1.80 -4.18
C LEU A 38 3.88 -3.11 -3.99
N SER A 39 3.25 -4.27 -4.20
CA SER A 39 3.93 -5.57 -4.11
C SER A 39 5.10 -5.69 -5.09
N GLN A 40 4.94 -5.19 -6.32
CA GLN A 40 6.00 -5.18 -7.32
C GLN A 40 7.14 -4.26 -6.90
N LEU A 41 6.81 -3.08 -6.38
CA LEU A 41 7.79 -2.12 -5.91
C LEU A 41 8.57 -2.66 -4.69
N PHE A 42 7.88 -3.12 -3.65
CA PHE A 42 8.54 -3.67 -2.45
C PHE A 42 9.37 -4.90 -2.76
N SER A 43 8.93 -5.75 -3.70
CA SER A 43 9.74 -6.86 -4.19
C SER A 43 11.04 -6.38 -4.86
N SER A 44 10.98 -5.29 -5.65
CA SER A 44 12.17 -4.69 -6.26
C SER A 44 13.12 -4.06 -5.24
N LEU A 45 12.58 -3.53 -4.14
CA LEU A 45 13.34 -2.93 -3.04
C LEU A 45 13.77 -3.94 -1.98
N LYS A 46 13.38 -5.22 -2.11
CA LYS A 46 13.60 -6.28 -1.12
C LYS A 46 13.07 -5.93 0.28
N CYS A 47 11.94 -5.23 0.33
CA CYS A 47 11.24 -4.97 1.58
C CYS A 47 10.32 -6.14 1.91
N ASP A 48 10.38 -6.63 3.14
CA ASP A 48 9.39 -7.58 3.64
C ASP A 48 8.11 -6.84 4.00
N TYR A 49 6.96 -7.40 3.61
CA TYR A 49 5.67 -6.80 3.91
C TYR A 49 4.57 -7.86 4.10
N ARG A 50 3.51 -7.48 4.79
CA ARG A 50 2.27 -8.26 4.90
C ARG A 50 1.07 -7.40 4.57
N VAL A 51 0.05 -8.04 4.01
CA VAL A 51 -1.24 -7.40 3.71
C VAL A 51 -2.31 -8.06 4.57
N HIS A 52 -3.04 -7.26 5.34
CA HIS A 52 -4.18 -7.70 6.13
C HIS A 52 -5.45 -7.09 5.57
N LYS A 53 -6.45 -7.90 5.26
CA LYS A 53 -7.77 -7.41 4.89
C LYS A 53 -8.50 -6.95 6.16
N ILE A 54 -8.90 -5.68 6.22
CA ILE A 54 -9.67 -5.11 7.34
C ILE A 54 -11.17 -5.30 7.05
N THR A 55 -11.61 -4.88 5.86
CA THR A 55 -13.00 -4.96 5.39
C THR A 55 -13.03 -5.39 3.92
N ASP A 56 -14.21 -5.55 3.32
CA ASP A 56 -14.32 -5.84 1.90
C ASP A 56 -13.71 -4.77 0.97
N GLN A 57 -13.53 -3.55 1.49
CA GLN A 57 -13.07 -2.39 0.74
C GLN A 57 -11.75 -1.83 1.28
N SER A 58 -11.17 -2.37 2.36
CA SER A 58 -9.99 -1.80 3.00
C SER A 58 -8.97 -2.87 3.39
N TYR A 59 -7.70 -2.55 3.17
CA TYR A 59 -6.56 -3.40 3.45
C TYR A 59 -5.48 -2.60 4.15
N GLU A 60 -4.82 -3.20 5.12
CA GLU A 60 -3.61 -2.70 5.74
C GLU A 60 -2.40 -3.35 5.09
N VAL A 61 -1.40 -2.56 4.72
CA VAL A 61 -0.10 -3.04 4.28
C VAL A 61 0.93 -2.64 5.33
N VAL A 62 1.62 -3.63 5.89
CA VAL A 62 2.63 -3.46 6.94
C VAL A 62 3.99 -3.84 6.38
N LEU A 63 4.96 -2.94 6.45
CA LEU A 63 6.37 -3.17 6.16
C LEU A 63 7.10 -3.68 7.40
N TYR A 64 8.00 -4.65 7.21
CA TYR A 64 8.92 -5.12 8.24
C TYR A 64 10.34 -4.70 7.85
N GLN A 65 11.08 -4.14 8.81
CA GLN A 65 12.50 -3.80 8.67
C GLN A 65 13.40 -4.92 9.20
#